data_AF-A0A6H0IXW5-F1
#
_entry.id   AF-A0A6H0IXW5-F1
#
_cell.length_a   1.000
_cell.length_b   1.000
_cell.length_c   1.000
_cell.angle_alpha   90.00
_cell.angle_beta   90.00
_cell.angle_gamma   90.00
#
_symmetry.space_group_name_H-M   'P 1'
#
loop_
_entity.id
_entity.type
_entity.pdbx_description
1 polymer ?
#
loop_
_entity_poly.entity_id
_entity_poly.type
_entity_poly.pdbx_seq_one_letter_code
_entity_poly.pdbx_strand_id
1 'polypeptide(L)'
;MKRKARITTSVLISGFVASVSAAPLAASADDYDLYEQEMAESPSIEVGDIEDDAIASFIAASDAIKDIRDEYAGEIADDPEAYEELRADANEEMVNAVESEGIDVSEYRDIGYFVHEDEEFQAQVELKAATEA
;
A
#
# COMPACT_ATOMS: atom_id res chain seq x y z
N MET A 1 0.86 -68.42 -37.67
CA MET A 1 1.59 -67.13 -37.84
C MET A 1 0.83 -66.04 -37.10
N LYS A 2 1.53 -65.34 -36.17
CA LYS A 2 1.45 -63.89 -35.83
C LYS A 2 0.09 -63.29 -35.40
N ARG A 3 -0.08 -62.49 -34.32
CA ARG A 3 0.70 -61.95 -33.18
C ARG A 3 -0.34 -61.27 -32.25
N LYS A 4 -0.15 -61.38 -30.92
CA LYS A 4 -0.12 -60.32 -29.87
C LYS A 4 -1.17 -59.19 -29.93
N ALA A 5 -1.77 -58.66 -28.86
CA ALA A 5 -1.69 -58.80 -27.40
C ALA A 5 -2.96 -58.11 -26.83
N ARG A 6 -3.42 -58.54 -25.65
CA ARG A 6 -4.46 -57.86 -24.86
C ARG A 6 -3.76 -56.87 -23.93
N ILE A 7 -4.09 -55.59 -24.02
CA ILE A 7 -3.89 -54.60 -22.95
C ILE A 7 -5.12 -53.71 -22.96
N THR A 8 -5.95 -53.85 -21.92
CA THR A 8 -7.11 -53.02 -21.66
C THR A 8 -6.85 -52.28 -20.36
N THR A 9 -7.24 -51.00 -20.33
CA THR A 9 -7.50 -50.18 -19.14
C THR A 9 -6.30 -49.48 -18.49
N SER A 10 -6.21 -48.16 -18.66
CA SER A 10 -6.53 -47.22 -17.57
C SER A 10 -6.72 -45.80 -18.11
N VAL A 11 -7.92 -45.28 -17.85
CA VAL A 11 -8.34 -43.88 -17.97
C VAL A 11 -8.09 -43.21 -16.61
N LEU A 12 -7.44 -42.04 -16.60
CA LEU A 12 -7.61 -40.92 -15.63
C LEU A 12 -7.08 -39.68 -16.39
N ILE A 13 -7.88 -38.72 -16.89
CA ILE A 13 -8.63 -37.65 -16.17
C ILE A 13 -7.66 -36.95 -15.19
N SER A 14 -7.25 -35.69 -15.37
CA SER A 14 -8.12 -34.53 -15.53
C SER A 14 -7.37 -33.38 -16.21
N GLY A 15 -8.07 -32.68 -17.11
CA GLY A 15 -7.65 -31.37 -17.58
C GLY A 15 -7.73 -30.37 -16.42
N PHE A 16 -6.72 -29.52 -16.32
CA PHE A 16 -6.83 -28.28 -15.56
C PHE A 16 -7.54 -27.27 -16.44
N VAL A 17 -8.76 -26.94 -16.04
CA VAL A 17 -9.61 -25.93 -16.65
C VAL A 17 -9.02 -24.56 -16.33
N ALA A 18 -8.53 -23.86 -17.35
CA ALA A 18 -8.32 -22.42 -17.25
C ALA A 18 -9.71 -21.76 -17.19
N SER A 19 -10.14 -21.41 -15.99
CA SER A 19 -11.32 -20.57 -15.75
C SER A 19 -11.00 -19.62 -14.62
N VAL A 20 -10.44 -18.47 -14.97
CA VAL A 20 -10.72 -17.25 -14.22
C VAL A 20 -11.52 -16.37 -15.16
N SER A 21 -12.81 -16.39 -14.89
CA SER A 21 -13.84 -15.51 -15.42
C SER A 21 -13.44 -14.05 -15.21
N ALA A 22 -13.78 -13.21 -16.19
CA ALA A 22 -13.72 -11.77 -16.09
C ALA A 22 -14.39 -11.27 -14.80
N ALA A 23 -13.64 -10.59 -13.94
CA ALA A 23 -14.23 -9.58 -13.07
C ALA A 23 -14.53 -8.35 -13.95
N PRO A 24 -15.71 -7.72 -13.80
CA PRO A 24 -15.98 -6.48 -14.49
C PRO A 24 -15.00 -5.44 -13.96
N LEU A 25 -14.15 -4.87 -14.82
CA LEU A 25 -13.69 -3.51 -14.60
C LEU A 25 -14.91 -2.59 -14.75
N ALA A 26 -15.79 -2.62 -13.75
CA ALA A 26 -16.47 -1.40 -13.37
C ALA A 26 -15.36 -0.59 -12.71
N ALA A 27 -14.70 0.26 -13.50
CA ALA A 27 -14.01 1.42 -13.00
C ALA A 27 -15.04 2.21 -12.19
N SER A 28 -15.08 1.95 -10.89
CA SER A 28 -15.50 2.92 -9.89
C SER A 28 -14.66 4.17 -10.14
N ALA A 29 -15.34 5.33 -10.07
CA ALA A 29 -14.77 6.65 -10.27
C ALA A 29 -13.34 6.76 -9.74
N ASP A 30 -12.46 7.25 -10.61
CA ASP A 30 -11.11 7.74 -10.36
C ASP A 30 -10.60 7.56 -8.92
N ASP A 31 -10.07 6.38 -8.63
CA ASP A 31 -9.19 6.21 -7.48
C ASP A 31 -7.84 6.76 -7.93
N TYR A 32 -7.65 8.07 -7.71
CA TYR A 32 -6.35 8.70 -7.84
C TYR A 32 -5.47 8.06 -6.78
N ASP A 33 -4.68 7.08 -7.23
CA ASP A 33 -3.92 6.21 -6.35
C ASP A 33 -2.68 6.93 -5.82
N LEU A 34 -2.94 7.86 -4.90
CA LEU A 34 -1.94 8.57 -4.11
C LEU A 34 -1.33 7.64 -3.04
N TYR A 35 -1.97 6.49 -2.75
CA TYR A 35 -1.61 5.59 -1.63
C TYR A 35 -0.58 4.53 -1.93
N GLU A 36 -0.51 4.01 -3.16
CA GLU A 36 0.44 2.92 -3.49
C GLU A 36 1.91 3.26 -3.21
N GLN A 37 2.28 4.54 -3.08
CA GLN A 37 3.66 4.96 -2.79
C GLN A 37 3.94 5.20 -1.29
N GLU A 38 2.94 5.21 -0.43
CA GLU A 38 3.07 5.59 0.99
C GLU A 38 3.42 4.42 1.93
N MET A 39 3.20 3.17 1.52
CA MET A 39 3.60 1.99 2.30
C MET A 39 4.80 1.28 1.68
N ALA A 40 5.67 0.72 2.52
CA ALA A 40 6.72 -0.18 2.07
C ALA A 40 6.13 -1.55 1.71
N GLU A 41 6.62 -2.20 0.66
CA GLU A 41 6.28 -3.61 0.36
C GLU A 41 6.90 -4.56 1.42
N SER A 42 8.03 -4.14 1.99
CA SER A 42 8.75 -4.84 3.05
C SER A 42 9.65 -3.84 3.78
N PRO A 43 9.76 -3.91 5.11
CA PRO A 43 10.49 -2.93 5.90
C PRO A 43 12.00 -3.15 5.80
N SER A 44 12.76 -2.06 5.88
CA SER A 44 14.22 -2.10 5.90
C SER A 44 14.82 -2.13 7.33
N ILE A 45 14.00 -1.82 8.33
CA ILE A 45 14.32 -1.83 9.76
C ILE A 45 13.51 -2.90 10.51
N GLU A 46 13.88 -3.21 11.76
CA GLU A 46 13.06 -4.03 12.65
C GLU A 46 12.15 -3.13 13.51
N VAL A 47 10.95 -3.61 13.86
CA VAL A 47 9.98 -2.85 14.69
C VAL A 47 10.57 -2.41 16.04
N GLY A 48 11.48 -3.20 16.61
CA GLY A 48 12.14 -2.89 17.89
C GLY A 48 13.23 -1.81 17.80
N ASP A 49 13.62 -1.40 16.60
CA ASP A 49 14.60 -0.32 16.37
C ASP A 49 13.90 1.04 16.18
N ILE A 50 12.56 1.10 16.20
CA ILE A 50 11.78 2.32 16.05
C ILE A 50 11.69 3.04 17.41
N GLU A 51 12.25 4.23 17.48
CA GLU A 51 12.27 5.04 18.70
C GLU A 51 10.96 5.83 18.88
N ASP A 52 10.63 6.19 20.13
CA ASP A 52 9.41 6.95 20.46
C ASP A 52 9.31 8.28 19.68
N ASP A 53 10.44 8.95 19.46
CA ASP A 53 10.49 10.21 18.70
C ASP A 53 10.10 9.97 17.22
N ALA A 54 10.53 8.86 16.63
CA ALA A 54 10.16 8.49 15.25
C ALA A 54 8.66 8.18 15.13
N ILE A 55 8.05 7.59 16.18
CA ILE A 55 6.60 7.39 16.23
C ILE A 55 5.86 8.75 16.27
N ALA A 56 6.36 9.73 17.04
CA ALA A 56 5.77 11.08 17.03
C ALA A 56 5.85 11.73 15.65
N SER A 57 7.04 11.69 15.03
CA SER A 57 7.24 12.22 13.68
C SER A 57 6.34 11.54 12.65
N PHE A 58 6.17 10.22 12.75
CA PHE A 58 5.25 9.48 11.88
C PHE A 58 3.79 9.92 12.05
N ILE A 59 3.32 10.12 13.28
CA ILE A 59 1.95 10.60 13.54
C ILE A 59 1.74 11.99 12.93
N ALA A 60 2.66 12.92 13.19
CA ALA A 60 2.59 14.28 12.65
C ALA A 60 2.64 14.29 11.11
N ALA A 61 3.54 13.51 10.52
CA ALA A 61 3.65 13.37 9.06
C ALA A 61 2.39 12.73 8.46
N SER A 62 1.79 11.73 9.12
CA SER A 62 0.56 11.07 8.67
C SER A 62 -0.63 12.04 8.63
N ASP A 63 -0.75 12.92 9.63
CA ASP A 63 -1.77 13.97 9.65
C ASP A 63 -1.55 14.99 8.52
N ALA A 64 -0.31 15.43 8.30
CA ALA A 64 0.01 16.36 7.21
C ALA A 64 -0.24 15.73 5.82
N ILE A 65 0.18 14.48 5.62
CA ILE A 65 -0.05 13.74 4.38
C ILE A 65 -1.54 13.58 4.11
N LYS A 66 -2.35 13.30 5.14
CA LYS A 66 -3.79 13.24 4.99
C LYS A 66 -4.38 14.54 4.43
N ASP A 67 -3.97 15.68 4.97
CA ASP A 67 -4.44 16.98 4.51
C ASP A 67 -4.04 17.22 3.04
N ILE A 68 -2.80 16.88 2.66
CA ILE A 68 -2.30 16.96 1.28
C ILE A 68 -3.14 16.07 0.35
N ARG A 69 -3.41 14.82 0.73
CA ARG A 69 -4.24 13.90 -0.06
C ARG A 69 -5.63 14.46 -0.30
N ASP A 70 -6.26 15.00 0.73
CA ASP A 70 -7.59 15.57 0.65
C ASP A 70 -7.61 16.82 -0.25
N GLU A 71 -6.55 17.65 -0.20
CA GLU A 71 -6.35 18.81 -1.08
C GLU A 71 -6.22 18.39 -2.55
N TYR A 72 -5.22 17.57 -2.89
CA TYR A 72 -4.99 17.17 -4.28
C TYR A 72 -6.11 16.29 -4.84
N ALA A 73 -6.78 15.47 -4.03
CA ALA A 73 -7.98 14.77 -4.49
C ALA A 73 -9.07 15.75 -4.94
N GLY A 74 -9.21 16.89 -4.26
CA GLY A 74 -10.09 17.99 -4.66
C GLY A 74 -9.63 18.65 -5.97
N GLU A 75 -8.36 18.98 -6.08
CA GLU A 75 -7.80 19.63 -7.27
C GLU A 75 -7.93 18.75 -8.51
N ILE A 76 -7.65 17.46 -8.40
CA ILE A 76 -7.76 16.54 -9.53
C ILE A 76 -9.23 16.34 -9.94
N ALA A 77 -10.16 16.33 -8.98
CA ALA A 77 -11.59 16.27 -9.30
C ALA A 77 -12.07 17.51 -10.07
N ASP A 78 -11.47 18.68 -9.80
CA ASP A 78 -11.77 19.95 -10.47
C ASP A 78 -11.06 20.08 -11.83
N ASP A 79 -9.82 19.58 -11.96
CA ASP A 79 -9.04 19.56 -13.20
C ASP A 79 -8.42 18.18 -13.52
N PRO A 80 -9.22 17.24 -14.05
CA PRO A 80 -8.71 15.91 -14.41
C PRO A 80 -7.67 15.92 -15.53
N GLU A 81 -7.58 16.99 -16.33
CA GLU A 81 -6.57 17.10 -17.40
C GLU A 81 -5.16 17.34 -16.83
N ALA A 82 -5.07 17.92 -15.64
CA ALA A 82 -3.82 18.15 -14.90
C ALA A 82 -3.39 16.98 -14.02
N TYR A 83 -4.08 15.82 -14.07
CA TYR A 83 -3.86 14.70 -13.15
C TYR A 83 -2.39 14.28 -12.96
N GLU A 84 -1.62 14.15 -14.05
CA GLU A 84 -0.22 13.72 -13.96
C GLU A 84 0.67 14.74 -13.24
N GLU A 85 0.40 16.04 -13.43
CA GLU A 85 1.11 17.15 -12.80
C GLU A 85 0.72 17.24 -11.32
N LEU A 86 -0.58 17.29 -11.03
CA LEU A 86 -1.11 17.33 -9.66
C LEU A 86 -0.65 16.12 -8.83
N ARG A 87 -0.57 14.93 -9.43
CA ARG A 87 -0.02 13.75 -8.75
C ARG A 87 1.47 13.90 -8.45
N ALA A 88 2.25 14.50 -9.35
CA ALA A 88 3.67 14.72 -9.13
C ALA A 88 3.90 15.74 -7.99
N ASP A 89 3.13 16.83 -8.01
CA ASP A 89 3.19 17.88 -6.99
C ASP A 89 2.78 17.35 -5.61
N ALA A 90 1.69 16.56 -5.54
CA ALA A 90 1.28 15.86 -4.32
C ALA A 90 2.42 14.99 -3.76
N ASN A 91 3.10 14.21 -4.61
CA ASN A 91 4.21 13.36 -4.17
C ASN A 91 5.38 14.20 -3.62
N GLU A 92 5.71 15.33 -4.26
CA GLU A 92 6.76 16.22 -3.77
C GLU A 92 6.38 16.83 -2.41
N GLU A 93 5.12 17.24 -2.25
CA GLU A 93 4.63 17.82 -1.01
C GLU A 93 4.56 16.81 0.14
N MET A 94 4.11 15.58 -0.14
CA MET A 94 4.14 14.48 0.84
C MET A 94 5.56 14.15 1.28
N VAL A 95 6.53 14.10 0.36
CA VAL A 95 7.95 13.90 0.72
C VAL A 95 8.44 15.02 1.64
N ASN A 96 8.14 16.27 1.31
CA ASN A 96 8.53 17.41 2.14
C ASN A 96 7.87 17.39 3.52
N ALA A 97 6.62 16.94 3.63
CA ALA A 97 5.91 16.80 4.90
C ALA A 97 6.60 15.77 5.81
N VAL A 98 6.99 14.61 5.27
CA VAL A 98 7.75 13.60 6.01
C VAL A 98 9.10 14.14 6.49
N GLU A 99 9.89 14.71 5.56
CA GLU A 99 11.23 15.20 5.88
C GLU A 99 11.21 16.37 6.89
N SER A 100 10.13 17.17 6.91
CA SER A 100 9.96 18.27 7.85
C SER A 100 9.77 17.80 9.30
N GLU A 101 9.26 16.59 9.51
CA GLU A 101 9.11 15.97 10.83
C GLU A 101 10.40 15.26 11.29
N GLY A 102 11.46 15.29 10.49
CA GLY A 102 12.79 14.82 10.87
C GLY A 102 13.06 13.33 10.67
N ILE A 103 12.15 12.62 9.99
CA ILE A 103 12.33 11.26 9.49
C ILE A 103 12.41 11.28 7.97
N ASP A 104 13.02 10.26 7.35
CA ASP A 104 13.04 10.15 5.90
C ASP A 104 11.86 9.34 5.35
N VAL A 105 11.65 9.41 4.04
CA VAL A 105 10.55 8.72 3.36
C VAL A 105 10.63 7.20 3.52
N SER A 106 11.83 6.61 3.59
CA SER A 106 11.97 5.17 3.79
C SER A 106 11.52 4.78 5.20
N GLU A 107 11.95 5.54 6.21
CA GLU A 107 11.57 5.32 7.59
C GLU A 107 10.05 5.50 7.79
N TYR A 108 9.44 6.54 7.21
CA TYR A 108 7.98 6.72 7.24
C TYR A 108 7.24 5.51 6.66
N ARG A 109 7.68 5.02 5.49
CA ARG A 109 7.05 3.87 4.82
C ARG A 109 7.22 2.57 5.60
N ASP A 110 8.37 2.38 6.24
CA ASP A 110 8.65 1.22 7.09
C ASP A 110 7.79 1.24 8.36
N ILE A 111 7.66 2.40 9.01
CA ILE A 111 6.75 2.57 10.15
C ILE A 111 5.31 2.30 9.71
N GLY A 112 4.89 2.84 8.56
CA GLY A 112 3.56 2.58 7.99
C GLY A 112 3.30 1.10 7.72
N TYR A 113 4.31 0.35 7.26
CA TYR A 113 4.24 -1.11 7.14
C TYR A 113 3.96 -1.78 8.49
N PHE A 114 4.71 -1.43 9.54
CA PHE A 114 4.51 -2.03 10.86
C PHE A 114 3.18 -1.65 11.49
N VAL A 115 2.70 -0.42 11.30
CA VAL A 115 1.36 -0.01 11.75
C VAL A 115 0.27 -0.89 11.11
N HIS A 116 0.47 -1.36 9.88
CA HIS A 116 -0.47 -2.24 9.20
C HIS A 116 -0.34 -3.72 9.61
N GLU A 117 0.89 -4.20 9.77
CA GLU A 117 1.20 -5.64 9.90
C GLU A 117 1.37 -6.11 11.35
N ASP A 118 1.65 -5.21 12.31
CA ASP A 118 1.89 -5.52 13.72
C ASP A 118 0.84 -4.85 14.62
N GLU A 119 -0.09 -5.66 15.14
CA GLU A 119 -1.19 -5.19 16.01
C GLU A 119 -0.70 -4.57 17.33
N GLU A 120 0.43 -5.03 17.89
CA GLU A 120 0.98 -4.48 19.14
C GLU A 120 1.58 -3.11 18.88
N PHE A 121 2.32 -2.97 17.78
CA PHE A 121 2.89 -1.70 17.36
C PHE A 121 1.81 -0.68 16.98
N GLN A 122 0.76 -1.11 16.26
CA GLN A 122 -0.40 -0.25 15.99
C GLN A 122 -0.98 0.33 17.28
N ALA A 123 -1.21 -0.51 18.30
CA ALA A 123 -1.74 -0.06 19.58
C ALA A 123 -0.80 0.93 20.30
N GLN A 124 0.52 0.78 20.14
CA GLN A 124 1.50 1.74 20.65
C GLN A 124 1.38 3.10 19.96
N VAL A 125 1.29 3.13 18.62
CA VAL A 125 1.12 4.37 17.86
C VAL A 125 -0.19 5.06 18.23
N GLU A 126 -1.30 4.33 18.32
CA GLU A 126 -2.60 4.87 18.73
C GLU A 126 -2.58 5.46 20.14
N LEU A 127 -1.93 4.76 21.08
CA LEU A 127 -1.76 5.26 22.45
C LEU A 127 -0.97 6.57 22.47
N LYS A 128 0.13 6.63 21.70
CA LYS A 128 0.99 7.82 21.63
C LYS A 128 0.24 9.01 21.03
N ALA A 129 -0.48 8.80 19.93
CA ALA A 129 -1.33 9.80 19.31
C ALA A 129 -2.38 10.35 20.29
N ALA A 130 -3.01 9.48 21.10
CA ALA A 130 -3.99 9.90 22.10
C ALA A 130 -3.41 10.71 23.27
N THR A 131 -2.10 10.62 23.51
CA THR A 131 -1.41 11.36 24.59
C THR A 131 -0.82 12.69 24.14
N GLU A 132 -0.62 12.89 22.83
CA GLU A 132 -0.05 14.11 22.25
C GLU A 132 -1.13 15.13 21.80
N ALA A 133 -2.41 14.72 21.75
CA ALA A 133 -3.58 15.55 21.44
C ALA A 133 -4.14 16.32 22.66
#